data_AF-A0A7C7FPF7-F1
#
_entry.id   AF-A0A7C7FPF7-F1
#
_cell.length_a   1.000
_cell.length_b   1.000
_cell.length_c   1.000
_cell.angle_alpha   90.00
_cell.angle_beta   90.00
_cell.angle_gamma   90.00
#
_symmetry.space_group_name_H-M   'P 1'
#
loop_
_entity.id
_entity.type
_entity.pdbx_description
1 polymer ?
#
loop_
_entity_poly.entity_id
_entity_poly.type
_entity_poly.pdbx_seq_one_letter_code
_entity_poly.pdbx_strand_id
1 'polypeptide(L)'
;MILGRQETEGVLGAQLVSNDGGFRNFVNMGPAQTWLTSINLQTALWKGVPLAVYVDVGWTSYDPTQTIYGMGATIVVVKNLFEVYLPFYTSTGAIHSAYERNIRFMLNLTEINPFKLLNNIPH
;
A
#
# COMPACT_ATOMS: atom_id res chain seq x y z
N MET A 1 -11.49 -7.69 -10.63
CA MET A 1 -11.21 -6.69 -11.68
C MET A 1 -10.59 -5.50 -10.99
N ILE A 2 -9.32 -5.18 -11.25
CA ILE A 2 -8.68 -4.00 -10.67
C ILE A 2 -9.00 -2.83 -11.62
N LEU A 3 -9.89 -1.93 -11.19
CA LEU A 3 -10.15 -0.67 -11.87
C LEU A 3 -9.01 0.27 -11.50
N GLY A 4 -8.16 0.68 -12.44
CA GLY A 4 -7.11 1.67 -12.13
C GLY A 4 -5.74 1.48 -12.79
N ARG A 5 -5.56 0.56 -13.75
CA ARG A 5 -4.23 0.31 -14.34
C ARG A 5 -3.64 1.47 -15.17
N GLN A 6 -4.37 2.56 -15.42
CA GLN A 6 -4.01 3.60 -16.40
C GLN A 6 -4.35 5.05 -15.96
N GLU A 7 -4.67 5.33 -14.69
CA GLU A 7 -4.93 6.71 -14.25
C GLU A 7 -3.98 7.10 -13.11
N THR A 8 -3.00 7.93 -13.45
CA THR A 8 -1.96 8.45 -12.54
C THR A 8 -2.41 9.71 -11.77
N GLU A 9 -3.64 10.18 -12.02
CA GLU A 9 -4.22 11.38 -11.41
C GLU A 9 -5.61 11.08 -10.81
N GLY A 10 -5.84 11.49 -9.55
CA GLY A 10 -7.13 11.34 -8.86
C GLY A 10 -7.17 10.26 -7.76
N VAL A 11 -8.35 10.06 -7.16
CA VAL A 11 -8.59 9.13 -6.03
C VAL A 11 -8.22 7.69 -6.40
N LEU A 12 -8.34 7.30 -7.66
CA LEU A 12 -8.01 5.94 -8.12
C LEU A 12 -6.49 5.69 -8.25
N GLY A 13 -5.68 6.74 -8.48
CA GLY A 13 -4.21 6.63 -8.52
C GLY A 13 -3.56 6.47 -7.14
N ALA A 14 -4.30 6.81 -6.08
CA ALA A 14 -3.90 6.56 -4.69
C ALA A 14 -4.20 5.11 -4.23
N GLN A 15 -4.85 4.30 -5.07
CA GLN A 15 -5.11 2.90 -4.75
C GLN A 15 -3.80 2.10 -4.78
N LEU A 16 -3.49 1.42 -3.67
CA LEU A 16 -2.37 0.49 -3.65
C LEU A 16 -2.68 -0.75 -4.49
N VAL A 17 -1.94 -0.94 -5.57
CA VAL A 17 -1.90 -2.20 -6.31
C VAL A 17 -0.56 -2.85 -6.01
N SER A 18 -0.55 -4.03 -5.41
CA SER A 18 0.66 -4.77 -4.98
C SER A 18 1.58 -5.26 -6.11
N ASN A 19 1.54 -4.65 -7.29
CA ASN A 19 2.38 -5.02 -8.44
C ASN A 19 3.87 -4.75 -8.19
N ASP A 20 4.18 -3.86 -7.27
CA ASP A 20 5.55 -3.43 -6.97
C ASP A 20 6.17 -4.24 -5.81
N GLY A 21 5.95 -5.56 -5.75
CA GLY A 21 6.49 -6.41 -4.68
C GLY A 21 5.85 -6.14 -3.30
N GLY A 22 4.62 -5.61 -3.28
CA GLY A 22 3.89 -5.33 -2.05
C GLY A 22 4.32 -4.05 -1.31
N PHE A 23 5.21 -3.25 -1.90
CA PHE A 23 5.59 -1.96 -1.33
C PHE A 23 4.37 -1.05 -1.13
N ARG A 24 4.25 -0.48 0.07
CA ARG A 24 3.20 0.50 0.39
C ARG A 24 3.54 1.88 -0.13
N ASN A 25 4.82 2.14 -0.40
CA ASN A 25 5.31 3.41 -0.93
C ASN A 25 5.46 3.36 -2.46
N PHE A 26 5.52 4.52 -3.12
CA PHE A 26 5.87 4.56 -4.54
C PHE A 26 7.31 4.11 -4.73
N VAL A 27 7.53 3.15 -5.62
CA VAL A 27 8.86 2.67 -6.00
C VAL A 27 9.02 2.91 -7.49
N ASN A 28 10.05 3.68 -7.87
CA ASN A 28 10.38 3.84 -9.28
C ASN A 28 11.07 2.57 -9.78
N MET A 29 10.31 1.70 -10.46
CA MET A 29 10.86 0.53 -11.13
C MET A 29 11.31 0.93 -12.52
N GLY A 30 12.62 0.98 -12.73
CA GLY A 30 13.19 1.29 -14.03
C GLY A 30 12.77 0.24 -15.09
N PRO A 31 12.75 0.62 -16.38
CA PRO A 31 12.22 -0.22 -17.46
C PRO A 31 12.99 -1.53 -17.72
N ALA A 32 14.18 -1.70 -17.13
CA ALA A 32 15.04 -2.87 -17.29
C ALA A 32 15.04 -3.82 -16.07
N GLN A 33 14.05 -3.70 -15.17
CA GLN A 33 13.96 -4.54 -13.99
C GLN A 33 13.56 -5.99 -14.34
N THR A 34 14.44 -6.95 -14.04
CA THR A 34 14.26 -8.39 -14.25
C THR A 34 13.83 -9.14 -13.00
N TRP A 35 14.25 -8.67 -11.81
CA TRP A 35 13.78 -9.19 -10.52
C TRP A 35 13.61 -8.08 -9.48
N LEU A 36 12.71 -8.34 -8.54
CA LEU A 36 12.45 -7.55 -7.34
C LEU A 36 12.36 -8.51 -6.15
N THR A 37 13.07 -8.22 -5.07
CA THR A 37 12.91 -8.91 -3.79
C THR A 37 12.57 -7.88 -2.74
N SER A 38 11.52 -8.13 -1.96
CA SER A 38 11.02 -7.20 -0.96
C SER A 38 10.66 -7.93 0.34
N ILE A 39 10.80 -7.19 1.44
CA ILE A 39 10.38 -7.57 2.78
C ILE A 39 9.44 -6.46 3.24
N ASN A 40 8.21 -6.82 3.57
CA ASN A 40 7.17 -5.90 4.00
C ASN A 40 6.74 -6.29 5.42
N LEU A 41 6.95 -5.40 6.38
CA LEU A 41 6.61 -5.59 7.79
C LEU A 41 5.55 -4.57 8.20
N GLN A 42 4.52 -5.00 8.92
CA GLN A 42 3.52 -4.12 9.52
C GLN A 42 3.15 -4.64 10.89
N THR A 43 3.10 -3.73 11.86
CA THR A 43 2.71 -4.06 13.24
C THR A 43 1.69 -3.04 13.74
N ALA A 44 0.66 -3.53 14.43
CA ALA A 44 -0.30 -2.66 15.10
C ALA A 44 0.35 -2.05 16.35
N LEU A 45 0.16 -0.75 16.57
CA LEU A 45 0.74 -0.08 17.74
C LEU A 45 0.09 -0.57 19.04
N TRP A 46 -1.24 -0.69 19.04
CA TRP A 46 -2.01 -1.18 20.19
C TRP A 46 -3.25 -1.96 19.75
N LYS A 47 -3.67 -2.92 20.56
CA LYS A 47 -4.93 -3.65 20.35
C LYS A 47 -6.10 -2.67 20.48
N GLY A 48 -6.93 -2.58 19.44
CA GLY A 48 -8.12 -1.72 19.41
C GLY A 48 -7.86 -0.29 18.94
N VAL A 49 -6.61 0.13 18.76
CA VAL A 49 -6.29 1.40 18.10
C VAL A 49 -6.19 1.13 16.60
N PRO A 50 -6.87 1.90 15.73
CA PRO A 50 -6.80 1.76 14.28
C PRO A 50 -5.50 2.33 13.71
N LEU A 51 -4.36 2.11 14.39
CA LEU A 51 -3.05 2.60 13.99
C LEU A 51 -2.04 1.45 13.99
N ALA A 52 -1.32 1.35 12.88
CA ALA A 52 -0.20 0.46 12.69
C ALA A 52 0.99 1.26 12.14
N VAL A 53 2.17 0.67 12.21
CA VAL A 53 3.35 1.17 11.52
C VAL A 53 3.84 0.10 10.57
N TYR A 54 4.43 0.53 9.47
CA TYR A 54 4.98 -0.37 8.47
C TYR A 54 6.39 0.05 8.06
N VAL A 55 7.15 -0.95 7.65
CA VAL A 55 8.48 -0.82 7.06
C VAL A 55 8.56 -1.78 5.90
N ASP A 56 8.92 -1.26 4.74
CA ASP A 56 9.14 -2.02 3.52
C ASP A 56 10.60 -1.81 3.08
N VAL A 57 11.27 -2.89 2.70
CA VAL A 57 12.66 -2.88 2.21
C VAL A 57 12.75 -3.78 1.01
N GLY A 58 13.56 -3.45 0.01
CA GLY A 58 13.67 -4.25 -1.18
C GLY A 58 14.89 -3.92 -2.04
N TRP A 59 15.18 -4.88 -2.90
CA TRP A 59 16.31 -4.89 -3.80
C TRP A 59 15.81 -5.17 -5.22
N THR A 60 16.39 -4.46 -6.18
CA THR A 60 16.03 -4.53 -7.58
C THR A 60 17.24 -4.83 -8.43
N SER A 61 17.04 -5.59 -9.50
CA SER A 61 18.02 -5.75 -10.59
C SER A 61 18.34 -4.47 -11.37
N TYR A 62 17.49 -3.44 -11.31
CA TYR A 62 17.69 -2.18 -12.02
C TYR A 62 18.89 -1.41 -11.47
N ASP A 63 19.02 -1.38 -10.14
CA ASP A 63 20.20 -0.91 -9.44
C ASP A 63 20.50 -1.86 -8.27
N PRO A 64 21.31 -2.90 -8.48
CA PRO A 64 21.61 -3.90 -7.45
C PRO A 64 22.34 -3.33 -6.22
N THR A 65 22.93 -2.14 -6.36
CA THR A 65 23.68 -1.48 -5.29
C THR A 65 22.79 -0.59 -4.42
N GLN A 66 21.62 -0.19 -4.93
CA GLN A 66 20.67 0.63 -4.20
C GLN A 66 19.61 -0.24 -3.50
N THR A 67 19.56 -0.10 -2.18
CA THR A 67 18.45 -0.65 -1.39
C THR A 67 17.30 0.35 -1.39
N ILE A 68 16.12 -0.10 -1.82
CA ILE A 68 14.88 0.68 -1.75
C ILE A 68 14.27 0.39 -0.38
N TYR A 69 13.88 1.42 0.36
CA TYR A 69 13.19 1.24 1.62
C TYR A 69 12.19 2.35 1.87
N GLY A 70 11.23 2.07 2.73
CA GLY A 70 10.11 2.93 3.02
C GLY A 70 9.53 2.62 4.38
N MET A 71 9.10 3.64 5.11
CA MET A 71 8.40 3.46 6.38
C MET A 71 7.32 4.51 6.56
N GLY A 72 6.29 4.13 7.30
CA GLY A 72 5.11 4.96 7.51
C GLY A 72 4.20 4.44 8.61
N ALA A 73 3.09 5.15 8.80
CA ALA A 73 1.97 4.67 9.59
C ALA A 73 0.84 4.19 8.68
N THR A 74 0.03 3.28 9.19
CA THR A 74 -1.21 2.85 8.56
C THR A 74 -2.36 3.14 9.50
N ILE A 75 -3.37 3.83 9.00
CA ILE A 75 -4.67 3.94 9.67
C ILE A 75 -5.53 2.78 9.19
N VAL A 76 -5.85 1.86 10.09
CA VAL A 76 -6.65 0.67 9.82
C VAL A 76 -8.10 0.95 10.19
N VAL A 77 -8.90 1.42 9.24
CA VAL A 77 -10.31 1.73 9.49
C VAL A 77 -11.14 0.46 9.57
N VAL A 78 -10.99 -0.41 8.57
CA VAL A 78 -11.54 -1.78 8.58
C VAL A 78 -10.43 -2.70 8.11
N LYS A 79 -9.96 -3.57 9.00
CA LYS A 79 -8.87 -4.51 8.71
C LYS A 79 -9.14 -5.28 7.42
N ASN A 80 -8.15 -5.32 6.52
CA ASN A 80 -8.21 -5.98 5.20
C ASN A 80 -9.25 -5.43 4.20
N LEU A 81 -10.09 -4.46 4.57
CA LEU A 81 -11.09 -3.84 3.68
C LEU A 81 -10.70 -2.42 3.32
N PHE A 82 -10.40 -1.57 4.32
CA PHE A 82 -10.07 -0.17 4.13
C PHE A 82 -8.92 0.25 5.05
N GLU A 83 -7.76 0.50 4.44
CA GLU A 83 -6.53 0.91 5.11
C GLU A 83 -5.95 2.13 4.41
N VAL A 84 -5.44 3.10 5.18
CA VAL A 84 -4.81 4.31 4.67
C VAL A 84 -3.35 4.32 5.08
N TYR A 85 -2.44 4.44 4.13
CA TYR A 85 -0.99 4.46 4.33
C TYR A 85 -0.47 5.90 4.28
N LEU A 86 0.22 6.27 5.36
CA LEU A 86 0.83 7.57 5.59
C LEU A 86 2.34 7.38 5.63
N PRO A 87 3.03 7.49 4.47
CA PRO A 87 4.47 7.35 4.43
C PRO A 87 5.12 8.56 5.08
N PHE A 88 6.23 8.35 5.80
CA PHE A 88 7.00 9.44 6.40
C PHE A 88 8.40 9.55 5.78
N TYR A 89 8.99 8.40 5.46
CA TYR A 89 10.37 8.32 5.00
C TYR A 89 10.54 7.25 3.94
N THR A 90 11.33 7.55 2.91
CA THR A 90 11.70 6.65 1.82
C THR A 90 13.20 6.70 1.56
N SER A 91 13.73 5.78 0.76
CA SER A 91 15.12 5.82 0.29
C SER A 91 15.48 7.11 -0.46
N THR A 92 14.47 7.84 -0.96
CA THR A 92 14.61 9.17 -1.59
C THR A 92 14.63 10.34 -0.59
N GLY A 93 14.44 10.09 0.72
CA GLY A 93 14.47 11.08 1.80
C GLY A 93 13.16 11.21 2.57
N ALA A 94 13.08 12.22 3.44
CA ALA A 94 11.85 12.54 4.17
C ALA A 94 10.81 13.19 3.26
N ILE A 95 9.59 12.67 3.27
CA ILE A 95 8.52 13.12 2.36
C ILE A 95 7.94 14.45 2.88
N HIS A 96 8.46 15.57 2.39
CA HIS A 96 7.98 16.92 2.75
C HIS A 96 7.30 17.64 1.58
N SER A 97 7.69 17.36 0.34
CA SER A 97 7.11 18.00 -0.85
C SER A 97 5.92 17.17 -1.38
N ALA A 98 4.76 17.81 -1.53
CA ALA A 98 3.51 17.21 -1.99
C ALA A 98 3.12 15.93 -1.23
N TYR A 99 3.12 16.02 0.10
CA TYR A 99 2.79 14.91 1.00
C TYR A 99 1.46 14.24 0.65
N GLU A 100 0.46 15.05 0.27
CA GLU A 100 -0.87 14.62 -0.14
C GLU A 100 -0.86 13.62 -1.30
N ARG A 101 0.14 13.67 -2.19
CA ARG A 101 0.28 12.72 -3.32
C ARG A 101 0.94 11.41 -2.92
N ASN A 102 1.54 11.35 -1.73
CA ASN A 102 2.17 10.15 -1.20
C ASN A 102 1.22 9.35 -0.30
N ILE A 103 0.10 9.95 0.12
CA ILE A 103 -0.96 9.24 0.85
C ILE A 103 -1.60 8.22 -0.09
N ARG A 104 -1.66 6.97 0.34
CA ARG A 104 -2.27 5.87 -0.41
C ARG A 104 -3.35 5.21 0.41
N PHE A 105 -4.30 4.56 -0.25
CA PHE A 105 -5.28 3.73 0.43
C PHE A 105 -5.43 2.37 -0.26
N MET A 106 -5.77 1.37 0.52
CA MET A 106 -6.21 0.08 0.04
C MET A 106 -7.71 -0.04 0.27
N LEU A 107 -8.44 -0.33 -0.81
CA LEU A 107 -9.85 -0.68 -0.77
C LEU A 107 -10.03 -2.07 -1.39
N ASN A 108 -10.38 -3.06 -0.57
CA ASN A 108 -10.58 -4.43 -1.02
C ASN A 108 -12.07 -4.80 -1.07
N LEU A 109 -12.69 -4.60 -2.23
CA LEU A 109 -14.12 -4.88 -2.45
C LEU A 109 -14.44 -6.39 -2.52
N THR A 110 -13.43 -7.28 -2.50
CA THR A 110 -13.62 -8.73 -2.59
C THR A 110 -14.31 -9.31 -1.34
N GLU A 111 -14.23 -8.62 -0.20
CA GLU A 111 -14.97 -9.01 1.01
C GLU A 111 -16.45 -8.59 0.98
N ILE A 112 -16.83 -7.68 0.08
CA ILE A 112 -18.22 -7.30 -0.13
C ILE A 112 -18.84 -8.37 -1.03
N ASN A 113 -19.16 -9.51 -0.44
CA ASN A 113 -19.92 -10.56 -1.11
C ASN A 113 -21.41 -10.23 -0.93
N PRO A 114 -22.09 -9.62 -1.92
CA PRO A 114 -23.50 -9.21 -1.76
C PRO A 114 -24.41 -10.40 -1.44
N PHE A 115 -23.99 -11.62 -1.80
CA PHE A 115 -24.69 -12.87 -1.50
C PHE A 115 -24.62 -13.32 -0.03
N LYS A 116 -23.67 -12.79 0.78
CA LYS A 116 -23.64 -13.06 2.23
C LYS A 116 -24.66 -12.22 3.02
N LEU A 117 -25.16 -11.12 2.44
CA LEU A 117 -26.18 -10.26 3.07
C LEU A 117 -27.61 -10.81 2.89
N LEU A 118 -27.86 -11.53 1.79
CA LEU A 118 -29.17 -12.11 1.49
C LEU A 118 -29.48 -13.39 2.29
N ASN A 119 -28.47 -14.09 2.82
CA ASN A 119 -28.65 -15.33 3.57
C ASN A 119 -28.80 -15.14 5.10
N ASN A 120 -28.75 -13.90 5.59
CA ASN A 120 -28.86 -13.58 7.01
C ASN A 120 -30.14 -12.79 7.34
N ILE A 121 -31.12 -12.80 6.44
CA ILE A 121 -32.47 -12.31 6.73
C ILE A 121 -33.21 -13.48 7.40
N PRO A 122 -33.49 -13.42 8.71
CA PRO A 122 -34.35 -14.43 9.34
C PRO A 122 -35.73 -14.36 8.68
N HIS A 123 -36.24 -15.52 8.26
CA HIS A 123 -37.65 -15.70 7.92
C HIS A 123 -38.55 -15.45 9.12
#